data_AF-A0A7L1G665-F1
#
_entry.id   AF-A0A7L1G665-F1
#
_cell.length_a   1.000
_cell.length_b   1.000
_cell.length_c   1.000
_cell.angle_alpha   90.00
_cell.angle_beta   90.00
_cell.angle_gamma   90.00
#
_symmetry.space_group_name_H-M   'P 1'
#
loop_
_entity.id
_entity.type
_entity.pdbx_description
1 polymer ?
#
loop_
_entity_poly.entity_id
_entity_poly.type
_entity_poly.pdbx_seq_one_letter_code
_entity_poly.pdbx_strand_id
1 'polypeptide(L)'
;GSRCPAVQQQPRYVAAKRNTPVHFICSSQEPSTMQWYKTTEGSQEVQELDHNTSRYSVQRTGGSINFTIFRVSYQDNGVYVCDSKDLKEHNRSPHLCGTELRVMGHINAQQLRNRNTLKDTIIIIQSILLVIFISTPLLLLMDKVRHRASSSGDVPSFAAEGLEVEQMATYEDITPFRDMKVKWTVGEHPGEE
;
A
#
# COMPACT_ATOMS: atom_id res chain seq x y z
N GLY A 1 30.78 -0.12 10.00
CA GLY A 1 30.32 1.18 10.50
C GLY A 1 31.15 1.55 11.71
N SER A 2 31.40 2.84 11.93
CA SER A 2 32.18 3.34 13.06
C SER A 2 31.42 3.13 14.38
N ARG A 3 32.12 2.60 15.39
CA ARG A 3 31.61 2.46 16.75
C ARG A 3 31.58 3.86 17.37
N CYS A 4 30.40 4.35 17.73
CA CYS A 4 30.29 5.62 18.46
C CYS A 4 30.91 5.47 19.87
N PRO A 5 31.41 6.56 20.48
CA PRO A 5 32.00 6.52 21.81
C PRO A 5 30.99 6.08 22.89
N ALA A 6 31.45 5.91 24.13
CA ALA A 6 30.63 5.46 25.28
C ALA A 6 29.65 6.54 25.80
N VAL A 7 28.91 7.15 24.86
CA VAL A 7 28.07 8.34 25.04
C VAL A 7 26.66 8.02 24.52
N GLN A 8 25.66 8.12 25.40
CA GLN A 8 24.27 7.82 25.07
C GLN A 8 23.50 9.11 24.76
N GLN A 9 23.36 9.42 23.47
CA GLN A 9 22.59 10.56 22.98
C GLN A 9 21.14 10.18 22.65
N GLN A 10 20.18 10.96 23.16
CA GLN A 10 18.73 10.78 22.94
C GLN A 10 18.00 12.14 22.84
N PRO A 11 16.87 12.23 22.12
CA PRO A 11 16.33 11.24 21.17
C PRO A 11 17.18 11.15 19.88
N ARG A 12 16.84 10.26 18.93
CA ARG A 12 17.55 10.16 17.63
C ARG A 12 16.95 11.01 16.51
N TYR A 13 15.66 11.29 16.58
CA TYR A 13 14.93 12.11 15.62
C TYR A 13 13.87 12.93 16.37
N VAL A 14 13.66 14.18 15.97
CA VAL A 14 12.64 15.09 16.53
C VAL A 14 11.89 15.80 15.41
N ALA A 15 10.60 15.48 15.30
CA ALA A 15 9.62 16.31 14.60
C ALA A 15 9.05 17.35 15.59
N ALA A 16 9.46 18.61 15.47
CA ALA A 16 9.02 19.68 16.37
C ALA A 16 8.12 20.69 15.66
N LYS A 17 7.09 21.23 16.35
CA LYS A 17 6.30 22.35 15.81
C LYS A 17 7.08 23.65 16.00
N ARG A 18 7.06 24.57 15.03
CA ARG A 18 7.64 25.91 15.19
C ARG A 18 7.16 26.58 16.49
N ASN A 19 8.10 27.23 17.18
CA ASN A 19 7.96 27.91 18.48
C ASN A 19 7.79 27.00 19.72
N THR A 20 7.85 25.67 19.61
CA THR A 20 7.96 24.81 20.82
C THR A 20 9.40 24.78 21.34
N PRO A 21 9.62 24.48 22.64
CA PRO A 21 10.92 24.05 23.12
C PRO A 21 11.27 22.65 22.59
N VAL A 22 12.56 22.34 22.49
CA VAL A 22 13.10 21.01 22.17
C VAL A 22 14.31 20.76 23.07
N HIS A 23 14.42 19.55 23.61
CA HIS A 23 15.54 19.11 24.45
C HIS A 23 16.27 17.92 23.80
N PHE A 24 17.59 17.92 23.92
CA PHE A 24 18.46 16.78 23.64
C PHE A 24 19.29 16.46 24.89
N ILE A 25 19.52 15.17 25.14
CA ILE A 25 20.26 14.67 26.30
C ILE A 25 21.42 13.83 25.77
N CYS A 26 22.61 14.08 26.32
CA CYS A 26 23.82 13.32 26.03
C CYS A 26 24.41 12.85 27.35
N SER A 27 24.28 11.56 27.65
CA SER A 27 24.84 10.95 28.86
C SER A 27 26.29 10.51 28.62
N SER A 28 27.19 10.94 29.51
CA SER A 28 28.64 10.65 29.45
C SER A 28 29.19 10.50 30.87
N GLN A 29 30.22 9.68 31.03
CA GLN A 29 30.98 9.57 32.29
C GLN A 29 31.72 10.89 32.59
N GLU A 30 32.11 11.64 31.56
CA GLU A 30 32.76 12.94 31.66
C GLU A 30 31.94 14.00 30.88
N PRO A 31 30.94 14.65 31.50
CA PRO A 31 30.16 15.70 30.85
C PRO A 31 30.90 17.06 30.74
N SER A 32 32.11 17.15 31.33
CA SER A 32 33.01 18.31 31.27
C SER A 32 33.81 18.39 29.97
N THR A 33 34.25 17.25 29.43
CA THR A 33 35.02 17.10 28.18
C THR A 33 34.13 17.09 26.94
N MET A 34 32.83 16.81 27.11
CA MET A 34 31.83 16.80 26.03
C MET A 34 31.31 18.21 25.67
N GLN A 35 30.91 18.39 24.42
CA GLN A 35 30.31 19.61 23.86
C GLN A 35 29.23 19.27 22.83
N TRP A 36 28.28 20.20 22.63
CA TRP A 36 27.28 20.10 21.58
C TRP A 36 27.73 20.80 20.30
N TYR A 37 27.39 20.18 19.19
CA TYR A 37 27.70 20.61 17.83
C TYR A 37 26.43 20.54 16.97
N LYS A 38 26.30 21.44 16.00
CA LYS A 38 25.31 21.36 14.92
C LYS A 38 26.03 21.23 13.60
N THR A 39 25.57 20.30 12.77
CA THR A 39 25.98 20.17 11.38
C THR A 39 24.75 20.19 10.46
N THR A 40 24.95 20.62 9.22
CA THR A 40 23.93 20.65 8.17
C THR A 40 24.01 19.35 7.38
N GLU A 41 22.86 18.75 7.06
CA GLU A 41 22.76 17.56 6.21
C GLU A 41 23.58 17.71 4.92
N GLY A 42 24.63 16.90 4.76
CA GLY A 42 25.55 16.93 3.61
C GLY A 42 26.75 17.89 3.73
N SER A 43 26.88 18.68 4.79
CA SER A 43 28.04 19.56 5.02
C SER A 43 29.05 18.94 5.99
N GLN A 44 30.34 19.25 5.80
CA GLN A 44 31.40 18.99 6.78
C GLN A 44 31.56 20.15 7.78
N GLU A 45 30.85 21.26 7.59
CA GLU A 45 30.89 22.40 8.51
C GLU A 45 30.18 22.06 9.84
N VAL A 46 30.83 22.45 10.94
CA VAL A 46 30.37 22.16 12.31
C VAL A 46 30.31 23.44 13.14
N GLN A 47 29.09 23.87 13.46
CA GLN A 47 28.82 24.97 14.39
C GLN A 47 28.91 24.46 15.84
N GLU A 48 29.61 25.21 16.68
CA GLU A 48 29.75 24.91 18.11
C GLU A 48 28.63 25.53 18.94
N LEU A 49 28.23 24.81 19.99
CA LEU A 49 27.10 25.14 20.85
C LEU A 49 27.48 24.92 22.33
N ASP A 50 28.47 25.67 22.83
CA ASP A 50 28.91 25.56 24.24
C ASP A 50 28.30 26.62 25.18
N HIS A 51 27.83 27.75 24.65
CA HIS A 51 27.43 28.91 25.45
C HIS A 51 25.92 29.14 25.47
N ASN A 52 25.41 29.65 26.60
CA ASN A 52 24.00 30.00 26.74
C ASN A 52 23.65 31.26 25.93
N THR A 53 22.50 31.25 25.27
CA THR A 53 21.99 32.37 24.45
C THR A 53 20.52 32.63 24.76
N SER A 54 19.94 33.70 24.19
CA SER A 54 18.49 33.94 24.21
C SER A 54 17.67 32.94 23.39
N ARG A 55 18.33 32.05 22.63
CA ARG A 55 17.72 31.07 21.71
C ARG A 55 17.78 29.64 22.27
N TYR A 56 18.87 29.29 22.94
CA TYR A 56 19.15 27.96 23.48
C TYR A 56 20.03 28.00 24.73
N SER A 57 20.01 26.93 25.53
CA SER A 57 20.92 26.72 26.66
C SER A 57 21.59 25.36 26.66
N VAL A 58 22.80 25.33 27.21
CA VAL A 58 23.60 24.14 27.52
C VAL A 58 23.63 24.00 29.04
N GLN A 59 23.31 22.82 29.56
CA GLN A 59 23.36 22.53 31.00
C GLN A 59 24.14 21.25 31.23
N ARG A 60 25.17 21.32 32.08
CA ARG A 60 26.01 20.17 32.46
C ARG A 60 25.59 19.69 33.85
N THR A 61 25.18 18.44 33.93
CA THR A 61 24.79 17.72 35.15
C THR A 61 25.78 16.57 35.37
N GLY A 62 25.91 16.03 36.58
CA GLY A 62 26.97 15.07 36.98
C GLY A 62 27.07 13.74 36.20
N GLY A 63 26.25 13.52 35.17
CA GLY A 63 26.40 12.43 34.19
C GLY A 63 25.83 12.74 32.81
N SER A 64 25.50 14.00 32.50
CA SER A 64 24.97 14.40 31.19
C SER A 64 25.25 15.84 30.81
N ILE A 65 25.29 16.11 29.50
CA ILE A 65 25.24 17.45 28.92
C ILE A 65 23.93 17.60 28.14
N ASN A 66 23.04 18.45 28.64
CA ASN A 66 21.71 18.67 28.10
C ASN A 66 21.70 19.93 27.23
N PHE A 67 21.06 19.89 26.07
CA PHE A 67 20.88 21.03 25.17
C PHE A 67 19.40 21.33 24.99
N THR A 68 18.99 22.58 25.20
CA THR A 68 17.58 23.00 25.06
C THR A 68 17.47 24.19 24.12
N ILE A 69 16.72 24.05 23.03
CA ILE A 69 16.29 25.19 22.21
C ILE A 69 14.95 25.67 22.75
N PHE A 70 14.82 26.96 23.08
CA PHE A 70 13.60 27.48 23.72
C PHE A 70 12.43 27.67 22.76
N ARG A 71 12.71 28.04 21.50
CA ARG A 71 11.69 28.35 20.47
C ARG A 71 12.21 27.95 19.08
N VAL A 72 11.95 26.72 18.67
CA VAL A 72 12.48 26.21 17.38
C VAL A 72 11.86 26.90 16.16
N SER A 73 12.65 26.99 15.08
CA SER A 73 12.37 27.65 13.81
C SER A 73 13.00 26.87 12.67
N TYR A 74 12.65 27.16 11.42
CA TYR A 74 13.21 26.43 10.26
C TYR A 74 14.74 26.60 10.09
N GLN A 75 15.36 27.59 10.74
CA GLN A 75 16.81 27.76 10.80
C GLN A 75 17.49 26.75 11.76
N ASP A 76 16.73 26.19 12.71
CA ASP A 76 17.21 25.20 13.67
C ASP A 76 17.14 23.76 13.12
N ASN A 77 16.69 23.58 11.88
CA ASN A 77 16.83 22.31 11.15
C ASN A 77 18.31 21.91 11.06
N GLY A 78 18.59 20.60 11.15
CA GLY A 78 19.93 20.04 11.02
C GLY A 78 20.13 18.79 11.90
N VAL A 79 21.36 18.33 11.99
CA VAL A 79 21.76 17.23 12.88
C VAL A 79 22.60 17.79 14.02
N TYR A 80 22.21 17.47 15.24
CA TYR A 80 22.89 17.84 16.47
C TYR A 80 23.71 16.65 16.98
N VAL A 81 24.97 16.86 17.31
CA VAL A 81 25.89 15.81 17.78
C VAL A 81 26.51 16.24 19.10
N CYS A 82 26.56 15.33 20.06
CA CYS A 82 27.36 15.45 21.26
C CYS A 82 28.67 14.69 21.06
N ASP A 83 29.81 15.36 21.20
CA ASP A 83 31.13 14.79 20.95
C ASP A 83 32.18 15.41 21.89
N SER A 84 33.42 14.92 21.87
CA SER A 84 34.52 15.53 22.66
C SER A 84 34.88 16.91 22.13
N LYS A 85 35.26 17.84 23.02
CA LYS A 85 35.69 19.22 22.67
C LYS A 85 36.79 19.27 21.62
N ASP A 86 37.72 18.32 21.69
CA ASP A 86 38.92 18.21 20.85
C ASP A 86 38.63 17.83 19.38
N LEU A 87 37.34 17.66 19.01
CA LEU A 87 36.88 17.27 17.68
C LEU A 87 37.50 18.13 16.55
N LYS A 88 37.41 19.46 16.68
CA LYS A 88 37.96 20.40 15.69
C LYS A 88 39.47 20.45 15.69
N GLU A 89 40.09 20.42 16.87
CA GLU A 89 41.55 20.47 17.02
C GLU A 89 42.24 19.29 16.31
N HIS A 90 41.59 18.12 16.30
CA HIS A 90 42.06 16.93 15.60
C HIS A 90 41.59 16.81 14.13
N ASN A 91 40.91 17.83 13.57
CA ASN A 91 40.26 17.78 12.25
C ASN A 91 39.38 16.52 12.06
N ARG A 92 38.72 16.04 13.11
CA ARG A 92 37.84 14.87 13.05
C ARG A 92 36.43 15.28 12.64
N SER A 93 35.82 14.50 11.76
CA SER A 93 34.39 14.62 11.50
C SER A 93 33.60 14.11 12.72
N PRO A 94 32.50 14.79 13.12
CA PRO A 94 31.68 14.37 14.24
C PRO A 94 31.13 12.96 14.02
N HIS A 95 31.02 12.17 15.09
CA HIS A 95 30.50 10.82 14.99
C HIS A 95 29.06 10.83 14.45
N LEU A 96 28.73 9.90 13.52
CA LEU A 96 27.43 9.83 12.84
C LEU A 96 26.22 9.52 13.76
N CYS A 97 26.45 9.37 15.07
CA CYS A 97 25.42 9.16 16.09
C CYS A 97 24.79 10.49 16.57
N GLY A 98 24.17 11.25 15.67
CA GLY A 98 23.48 12.50 16.01
C GLY A 98 22.02 12.36 16.48
N THR A 99 21.36 13.52 16.59
CA THR A 99 19.91 13.73 16.71
C THR A 99 19.48 14.63 15.56
N GLU A 100 18.59 14.15 14.70
CA GLU A 100 18.04 14.95 13.61
C GLU A 100 16.86 15.80 14.11
N LEU A 101 16.88 17.12 13.86
CA LEU A 101 15.75 18.02 14.14
C LEU A 101 15.10 18.46 12.82
N ARG A 102 13.82 18.13 12.65
CA ARG A 102 12.96 18.66 11.59
C ARG A 102 11.83 19.50 12.21
N VAL A 103 11.92 20.81 12.02
CA VAL A 103 10.90 21.77 12.43
C VAL A 103 9.77 21.77 11.41
N MET A 104 8.66 21.15 11.79
CA MET A 104 7.48 20.96 10.96
C MET A 104 6.79 22.29 10.66
N GLY A 105 6.36 22.43 9.41
CA GLY A 105 5.58 23.57 8.93
C GLY A 105 4.22 23.70 9.62
N HIS A 106 3.59 24.86 9.45
CA HIS A 106 2.18 25.03 9.81
C HIS A 106 1.28 24.32 8.78
N ILE A 107 1.28 22.99 8.82
CA ILE A 107 0.27 22.18 8.14
C ILE A 107 -1.05 22.45 8.87
N ASN A 108 -1.98 23.14 8.22
CA ASN A 108 -3.29 23.37 8.81
C ASN A 108 -3.95 22.02 9.10
N ALA A 109 -4.55 21.85 10.29
CA ALA A 109 -5.28 20.63 10.63
C ALA A 109 -6.37 20.31 9.59
N GLN A 110 -6.94 21.34 8.97
CA GLN A 110 -7.88 21.26 7.86
C GLN A 110 -7.25 20.75 6.55
N GLN A 111 -5.99 21.06 6.23
CA GLN A 111 -5.28 20.44 5.10
C GLN A 111 -4.96 18.96 5.37
N LEU A 112 -4.59 18.61 6.60
CA LEU A 112 -4.36 17.22 6.98
C LEU A 112 -5.68 16.41 6.92
N ARG A 113 -6.78 16.98 7.45
CA ARG A 113 -8.13 16.43 7.34
C ARG A 113 -8.55 16.25 5.88
N ASN A 114 -8.34 17.25 5.02
CA ASN A 114 -8.69 17.16 3.59
C ASN A 114 -7.91 16.05 2.86
N ARG A 115 -6.63 15.80 3.22
CA ARG A 115 -5.87 14.67 2.65
C ARG A 115 -6.38 13.31 3.11
N ASN A 116 -6.92 13.21 4.32
CA ASN A 116 -7.55 11.99 4.80
C ASN A 116 -8.90 11.79 4.11
N THR A 117 -9.79 12.79 4.12
CA THR A 117 -11.12 12.67 3.47
C THR A 117 -11.03 12.36 1.98
N LEU A 118 -10.01 12.83 1.25
CA LEU A 118 -9.80 12.42 -0.14
C LEU A 118 -9.48 10.92 -0.27
N LYS A 119 -8.67 10.35 0.63
CA LYS A 119 -8.42 8.90 0.66
C LYS A 119 -9.68 8.13 1.04
N ASP A 120 -10.37 8.58 2.08
CA ASP A 120 -11.57 7.92 2.60
C ASP A 120 -12.69 7.90 1.53
N THR A 121 -12.91 9.01 0.82
CA THR A 121 -13.85 9.09 -0.31
C THR A 121 -13.45 8.18 -1.48
N ILE A 122 -12.16 8.08 -1.81
CA ILE A 122 -11.69 7.15 -2.87
C ILE A 122 -11.97 5.69 -2.46
N ILE A 123 -11.70 5.32 -1.21
CA ILE A 123 -11.96 3.98 -0.67
C ILE A 123 -13.47 3.65 -0.71
N ILE A 124 -14.33 4.61 -0.36
CA ILE A 124 -15.80 4.46 -0.42
C ILE A 124 -16.30 4.31 -1.87
N ILE A 125 -15.81 5.13 -2.81
CA ILE A 125 -16.19 5.01 -4.22
C ILE A 125 -15.73 3.67 -4.80
N GLN A 126 -14.50 3.25 -4.49
CA GLN A 126 -13.96 1.97 -4.95
C GLN A 126 -14.74 0.77 -4.40
N SER A 127 -15.14 0.78 -3.12
CA SER A 127 -15.92 -0.31 -2.53
C SER A 127 -17.34 -0.41 -3.12
N ILE A 128 -18.02 0.72 -3.32
CA ILE A 128 -19.34 0.77 -3.96
C ILE A 128 -19.29 0.24 -5.40
N LEU A 129 -18.31 0.69 -6.19
CA LEU A 129 -18.13 0.23 -7.57
C LEU A 129 -17.85 -1.29 -7.63
N LEU A 130 -16.98 -1.81 -6.77
CA LEU A 130 -16.68 -3.25 -6.72
C LEU A 130 -17.91 -4.10 -6.38
N VAL A 131 -18.75 -3.65 -5.43
CA VAL A 131 -20.00 -4.35 -5.10
C VAL A 131 -20.93 -4.39 -6.32
N ILE A 132 -21.11 -3.27 -7.03
CA ILE A 132 -21.95 -3.20 -8.23
C ILE A 132 -21.40 -4.12 -9.34
N PHE A 133 -20.10 -4.07 -9.61
CA PHE A 133 -19.45 -4.90 -10.63
C PHE A 133 -19.48 -6.40 -10.33
N ILE A 134 -19.64 -6.80 -9.06
CA ILE A 134 -19.84 -8.21 -8.67
C ILE A 134 -21.33 -8.58 -8.71
N SER A 135 -22.22 -7.72 -8.20
CA SER A 135 -23.65 -8.02 -8.14
C SER A 135 -24.32 -8.05 -9.52
N THR A 136 -23.97 -7.14 -10.43
CA THR A 136 -24.61 -7.05 -11.75
C THR A 136 -24.45 -8.33 -12.59
N PRO A 137 -23.25 -8.92 -12.81
CA PRO A 137 -23.13 -10.16 -13.54
C PRO A 137 -23.78 -11.34 -12.80
N LEU A 138 -23.73 -11.39 -11.46
CA LEU A 138 -24.40 -12.44 -10.68
C LEU A 138 -25.93 -12.39 -10.85
N LEU A 139 -26.53 -11.20 -10.81
CA LEU A 139 -27.96 -11.01 -11.06
C LEU A 139 -28.33 -11.39 -12.49
N LEU A 140 -27.58 -10.91 -13.49
CA LEU A 140 -27.83 -11.26 -14.91
C LEU A 140 -27.68 -12.77 -15.19
N LEU A 141 -26.73 -13.44 -14.53
CA LEU A 141 -26.59 -14.91 -14.60
C LEU A 141 -27.76 -15.61 -13.90
N MET A 142 -28.22 -15.10 -12.75
CA MET A 142 -29.35 -15.68 -12.01
C MET A 142 -30.68 -15.48 -12.74
N ASP A 143 -30.90 -14.33 -13.37
CA ASP A 143 -32.06 -14.11 -14.26
C ASP A 143 -31.97 -14.98 -15.51
N LYS A 144 -30.77 -15.17 -16.09
CA LYS A 144 -30.58 -16.10 -17.22
C LYS A 144 -30.89 -17.56 -16.83
N VAL A 145 -30.52 -17.98 -15.62
CA VAL A 145 -30.87 -19.29 -15.07
C VAL A 145 -32.36 -19.37 -14.73
N ARG A 146 -32.96 -18.33 -14.13
CA ARG A 146 -34.37 -18.30 -13.77
C ARG A 146 -35.29 -18.26 -14.99
N HIS A 147 -34.90 -17.56 -16.05
CA HIS A 147 -35.60 -17.62 -17.33
C HIS A 147 -35.46 -18.98 -18.02
N ARG A 148 -34.31 -19.67 -17.91
CA ARG A 148 -34.21 -21.08 -18.33
C ARG A 148 -35.12 -22.00 -17.49
N ALA A 149 -35.26 -21.75 -16.19
CA ALA A 149 -36.12 -22.52 -15.29
C ALA A 149 -37.62 -22.15 -15.37
N SER A 150 -37.99 -20.98 -15.90
CA SER A 150 -39.38 -20.68 -16.31
C SER A 150 -39.68 -21.16 -17.72
N SER A 151 -38.64 -21.39 -18.54
CA SER A 151 -38.72 -21.96 -19.88
C SER A 151 -38.55 -23.48 -19.90
N SER A 152 -38.37 -24.14 -18.76
CA SER A 152 -38.33 -25.60 -18.65
C SER A 152 -39.74 -26.21 -18.63
N GLY A 153 -40.54 -25.83 -19.63
CA GLY A 153 -41.57 -26.73 -20.18
C GLY A 153 -40.94 -27.81 -21.07
N ASP A 154 -39.76 -27.53 -21.62
CA ASP A 154 -38.99 -28.41 -22.50
C ASP A 154 -37.69 -28.93 -21.86
N VAL A 155 -37.24 -30.08 -22.34
CA VAL A 155 -36.21 -30.95 -21.73
C VAL A 155 -34.80 -30.32 -21.75
N PRO A 156 -34.02 -30.40 -20.65
CA PRO A 156 -32.63 -29.95 -20.64
C PRO A 156 -31.70 -30.98 -21.32
N SER A 157 -31.28 -30.69 -22.55
CA SER A 157 -30.25 -31.46 -23.26
C SER A 157 -28.85 -31.19 -22.69
N PHE A 158 -28.49 -31.93 -21.64
CA PHE A 158 -27.13 -31.92 -21.06
C PHE A 158 -26.46 -33.30 -21.24
N ALA A 159 -25.28 -33.28 -21.88
CA ALA A 159 -24.29 -34.36 -21.96
C ALA A 159 -24.75 -35.73 -22.49
N ALA A 160 -24.59 -35.93 -23.81
CA ALA A 160 -24.04 -37.17 -24.36
C ALA A 160 -23.32 -36.87 -25.70
N GLU A 161 -22.05 -37.29 -25.76
CA GLU A 161 -21.36 -37.98 -26.86
C GLU A 161 -21.78 -37.68 -28.34
N GLY A 162 -20.86 -37.38 -29.26
CA GLY A 162 -19.40 -37.36 -29.12
C GLY A 162 -18.74 -38.74 -29.15
N LEU A 163 -19.38 -39.74 -29.74
CA LEU A 163 -18.81 -41.07 -29.99
C LEU A 163 -19.25 -41.59 -31.36
N GLU A 164 -18.31 -41.89 -32.23
CA GLU A 164 -18.55 -42.55 -33.52
C GLU A 164 -18.65 -44.07 -33.31
N VAL A 165 -19.74 -44.70 -33.74
CA VAL A 165 -19.84 -46.16 -33.87
C VAL A 165 -20.68 -46.52 -35.09
N GLU A 166 -20.04 -47.04 -36.14
CA GLU A 166 -20.77 -47.84 -37.13
C GLU A 166 -21.17 -49.17 -36.49
N GLN A 167 -22.46 -49.54 -36.52
CA GLN A 167 -22.81 -50.95 -36.49
C GLN A 167 -24.12 -51.28 -37.23
N MET A 168 -24.16 -52.50 -37.74
CA MET A 168 -25.10 -52.96 -38.78
C MET A 168 -26.48 -53.31 -38.22
N ALA A 169 -27.50 -53.14 -39.05
CA ALA A 169 -28.84 -53.67 -38.77
C ALA A 169 -28.79 -55.20 -38.59
N THR A 170 -29.38 -55.69 -37.50
CA THR A 170 -29.57 -57.13 -37.24
C THR A 170 -31.07 -57.46 -37.31
N TYR A 171 -31.39 -58.71 -37.65
CA TYR A 171 -32.66 -59.14 -38.23
C TYR A 171 -33.63 -59.80 -37.22
N GLU A 172 -34.80 -60.24 -37.71
CA GLU A 172 -35.91 -60.96 -37.05
C GLU A 172 -36.86 -60.12 -36.16
N ASP A 173 -38.17 -60.37 -36.04
CA ASP A 173 -39.26 -60.63 -37.03
C ASP A 173 -40.60 -60.19 -36.33
N ILE A 174 -41.89 -60.34 -36.73
CA ILE A 174 -42.65 -61.12 -37.72
C ILE A 174 -43.71 -60.21 -38.38
N THR A 175 -43.99 -60.40 -39.68
CA THR A 175 -45.10 -59.69 -40.36
C THR A 175 -46.43 -60.48 -40.35
N PRO A 176 -47.57 -59.85 -40.00
CA PRO A 176 -48.90 -60.38 -40.31
C PRO A 176 -49.39 -59.91 -41.69
N PHE A 177 -49.61 -60.86 -42.60
CA PHE A 177 -50.25 -60.65 -43.90
C PHE A 177 -51.63 -59.94 -43.80
N ARG A 178 -51.96 -59.10 -44.80
CA ARG A 178 -53.05 -59.41 -45.76
C ARG A 178 -53.15 -58.48 -46.98
N ASP A 179 -53.54 -59.10 -48.10
CA ASP A 179 -54.32 -58.55 -49.22
C ASP A 179 -53.88 -57.23 -49.91
N MET A 180 -52.70 -57.31 -50.54
CA MET A 180 -52.59 -57.24 -52.01
C MET A 180 -53.59 -56.35 -52.78
N LYS A 181 -53.09 -55.24 -53.33
CA LYS A 181 -53.23 -54.96 -54.78
C LYS A 181 -52.11 -54.08 -55.33
N VAL A 182 -50.91 -54.63 -55.47
CA VAL A 182 -49.85 -53.99 -56.27
C VAL A 182 -50.25 -54.09 -57.75
N LYS A 183 -50.57 -52.97 -58.39
CA LYS A 183 -50.55 -52.86 -59.86
C LYS A 183 -49.33 -52.04 -60.25
N TRP A 184 -48.34 -52.71 -60.83
CA TRP A 184 -47.14 -52.10 -61.39
C TRP A 184 -47.43 -51.30 -62.69
N THR A 185 -46.34 -50.72 -63.21
CA THR A 185 -46.11 -50.22 -64.58
C THR A 185 -46.71 -48.86 -64.99
N VAL A 186 -45.82 -47.86 -65.04
CA VAL A 186 -45.40 -47.09 -66.24
C VAL A 186 -46.47 -46.38 -67.09
N GLY A 187 -46.23 -45.10 -67.35
CA GLY A 187 -46.70 -44.39 -68.56
C GLY A 187 -47.25 -42.98 -68.30
N GLU A 188 -46.57 -41.95 -68.77
CA GLU A 188 -47.12 -40.59 -68.90
C GLU A 188 -47.73 -40.39 -70.29
N HIS A 189 -49.03 -40.05 -70.34
CA HIS A 189 -49.70 -39.25 -71.40
C HIS A 189 -49.63 -39.77 -72.88
N PRO A 190 -50.30 -39.12 -73.86
CA PRO A 190 -51.39 -38.12 -73.79
C PRO A 190 -52.71 -38.64 -74.41
N GLY A 191 -53.72 -37.78 -74.55
CA GLY A 191 -54.89 -38.01 -75.43
C GLY A 191 -56.23 -37.58 -74.81
N GLU A 192 -57.00 -36.76 -75.51
CA GLU A 192 -58.30 -36.21 -75.09
C GLU A 192 -59.23 -36.12 -76.31
N GLU A 193 -60.25 -36.99 -76.37
CA GLU A 193 -61.37 -37.02 -77.33
C GLU A 193 -62.63 -37.56 -76.63
#